data_AF-A0A3P0XDE6-F1
#
_entry.id   AF-A0A3P0XDE6-F1
#
_cell.length_a   1.000
_cell.length_b   1.000
_cell.length_c   1.000
_cell.angle_alpha   90.00
_cell.angle_beta   90.00
_cell.angle_gamma   90.00
#
_symmetry.space_group_name_H-M   'P 1'
#
loop_
_entity.id
_entity.type
_entity.pdbx_description
1 polymer ?
#
loop_
_entity_poly.entity_id
_entity_poly.type
_entity_poly.pdbx_seq_one_letter_code
_entity_poly.pdbx_strand_id
1 'polypeptide(L)'
;MLRRVALSRGRLWVDENLANVVPYLEKLSFRVNHIKPGTQHDEIKQMIMTDHFLTANSKDFKEDIAIFEYCLINVDALLMQPPDVIAKRVSDVWRELGLKHQESCEVRITQRTQQLIPAAETVLPAIQEQEIKGKLPAKKA
;
A
#
# COMPACT_ATOMS: atom_id res chain seq x y z
N MET A 1 21.44 -15.08 -29.89
CA MET A 1 21.65 -14.28 -28.65
C MET A 1 20.40 -14.41 -27.79
N LEU A 2 20.38 -15.30 -26.81
CA LEU A 2 19.31 -15.35 -25.81
C LEU A 2 19.41 -14.06 -24.99
N ARG A 3 18.47 -13.12 -25.16
CA ARG A 3 18.34 -11.97 -24.26
C ARG A 3 18.18 -12.56 -22.85
N ARG A 4 19.16 -12.35 -21.96
CA ARG A 4 18.99 -12.56 -20.52
C ARG A 4 17.84 -11.65 -20.10
N VAL A 5 16.62 -12.20 -20.07
CA VAL A 5 15.49 -11.55 -19.43
C VAL A 5 15.88 -11.51 -17.96
N ALA A 6 16.42 -10.38 -17.50
CA ALA A 6 16.63 -10.17 -16.08
C ALA A 6 15.27 -10.38 -15.41
N LEU A 7 15.18 -11.43 -14.59
CA LEU A 7 13.97 -11.74 -13.84
C LEU A 7 13.70 -10.55 -12.93
N SER A 8 12.64 -9.80 -13.23
CA SER A 8 12.21 -8.73 -12.33
C SER A 8 11.79 -9.35 -11.00
N ARG A 9 12.22 -8.75 -9.89
CA ARG A 9 11.87 -9.21 -8.54
C ARG A 9 10.37 -9.16 -8.30
N GLY A 10 9.72 -8.16 -8.87
CA GLY A 10 8.29 -7.91 -8.79
C GLY A 10 7.94 -6.59 -9.47
N ARG A 11 6.65 -6.26 -9.46
CA ARG A 11 6.12 -4.97 -9.86
C ARG A 11 5.71 -4.19 -8.62
N LEU A 12 6.05 -2.91 -8.57
CA LEU A 12 5.68 -1.98 -7.50
C LEU A 12 4.99 -0.77 -8.09
N TRP A 13 3.86 -0.38 -7.52
CA TRP A 13 3.32 0.96 -7.65
C TRP A 13 3.96 1.84 -6.60
N VAL A 14 4.48 3.00 -6.99
CA VAL A 14 5.19 3.91 -6.08
C VAL A 14 4.45 5.23 -6.05
N ASP A 15 4.10 5.65 -4.85
CA ASP A 15 3.50 6.93 -4.52
C ASP A 15 4.33 8.12 -5.03
N GLU A 16 3.65 9.21 -5.37
CA GLU A 16 4.25 10.46 -5.89
C GLU A 16 5.32 11.01 -4.94
N ASN A 17 5.10 10.86 -3.62
CA ASN A 17 6.00 11.33 -2.57
C ASN A 17 7.32 10.54 -2.50
N LEU A 18 7.39 9.40 -3.18
CA LEU A 18 8.53 8.51 -3.22
C LEU A 18 9.17 8.44 -4.62
N ALA A 19 8.88 9.42 -5.48
CA ALA A 19 9.45 9.54 -6.83
C ALA A 19 10.98 9.41 -6.86
N ASN A 20 11.66 9.96 -5.85
CA ASN A 20 13.12 9.93 -5.71
C ASN A 20 13.69 8.53 -5.36
N VAL A 21 12.86 7.60 -4.89
CA VAL A 21 13.25 6.22 -4.57
C VAL A 21 13.25 5.32 -5.82
N VAL A 22 12.45 5.67 -6.83
CA VAL A 22 12.23 4.87 -8.06
C VAL A 22 13.53 4.42 -8.74
N PRO A 23 14.53 5.29 -9.01
CA PRO A 23 15.75 4.88 -9.71
C PRO A 23 16.56 3.83 -8.94
N TYR A 24 16.45 3.81 -7.61
CA TYR A 24 17.15 2.86 -6.75
C TYR A 24 16.43 1.50 -6.72
N LEU A 25 15.09 1.50 -6.74
CA LEU A 25 14.30 0.27 -6.86
C LEU A 25 14.53 -0.41 -8.22
N GLU A 26 14.58 0.37 -9.30
CA GLU A 26 14.86 -0.18 -10.65
C GLU A 26 16.26 -0.79 -10.75
N LYS A 27 17.28 -0.16 -10.14
CA LYS A 27 18.63 -0.76 -10.00
C LYS A 27 18.62 -2.08 -9.24
N LEU A 28 17.68 -2.25 -8.31
CA LEU A 28 17.46 -3.49 -7.56
C LEU A 28 16.56 -4.49 -8.32
N SER A 29 16.33 -4.27 -9.62
CA SER A 29 15.56 -5.12 -10.52
C SER A 29 14.05 -5.21 -10.21
N PHE A 30 13.49 -4.17 -9.60
CA PHE A 30 12.04 -3.98 -9.57
C PHE A 30 11.54 -3.35 -10.88
N ARG A 31 10.33 -3.71 -11.30
CA ARG A 31 9.57 -2.94 -12.29
C ARG A 31 8.70 -1.94 -11.53
N VAL A 32 8.94 -0.65 -11.74
CA VAL A 32 8.26 0.39 -10.98
C VAL A 32 7.28 1.14 -11.87
N ASN A 33 6.03 1.20 -11.43
CA ASN A 33 5.02 2.09 -11.98
C ASN A 33 4.92 3.30 -11.05
N HIS A 34 5.34 4.46 -11.54
CA HIS A 34 5.32 5.69 -10.76
C HIS A 34 3.97 6.40 -10.91
N ILE A 35 3.32 6.69 -9.79
CA ILE A 35 2.11 7.50 -9.75
C ILE A 35 2.47 8.96 -10.03
N LYS A 36 1.68 9.63 -10.86
CA LYS A 36 1.97 11.02 -11.22
C LYS A 36 1.60 11.96 -10.08
N PRO A 37 2.36 13.05 -9.89
CA PRO A 37 1.99 14.10 -8.96
C PRO A 37 0.57 14.63 -9.23
N GLY A 38 -0.26 14.71 -8.19
CA GLY A 38 -1.64 15.20 -8.24
C GLY A 38 -2.68 14.17 -8.69
N THR A 39 -2.33 12.89 -8.81
CA THR A 39 -3.32 11.82 -9.04
C THR A 39 -4.22 11.67 -7.80
N GLN A 40 -5.54 11.64 -8.00
CA GLN A 40 -6.48 11.53 -6.90
C GLN A 40 -6.42 10.14 -6.24
N HIS A 41 -6.66 10.06 -4.94
CA HIS A 41 -6.63 8.78 -4.20
C HIS A 41 -7.53 7.71 -4.83
N ASP A 42 -8.74 8.07 -5.25
CA ASP A 42 -9.67 7.12 -5.87
C ASP A 42 -9.15 6.58 -7.21
N GLU A 43 -8.43 7.41 -7.98
CA GLU A 43 -7.76 6.98 -9.20
C GLU A 43 -6.59 6.05 -8.88
N ILE A 44 -5.79 6.37 -7.85
CA ILE A 44 -4.69 5.51 -7.39
C ILE A 44 -5.23 4.13 -7.00
N LYS A 45 -6.32 4.07 -6.23
CA LYS A 45 -6.96 2.82 -5.79
C LYS A 45 -7.38 1.93 -6.98
N GLN A 46 -7.87 2.53 -8.05
CA GLN A 46 -8.24 1.80 -9.27
C GLN A 46 -7.02 1.30 -10.06
N MET A 47 -5.87 1.97 -9.96
CA MET A 47 -4.65 1.57 -10.66
C MET A 47 -3.90 0.42 -9.98
N ILE A 48 -3.95 0.33 -8.65
CA ILE A 48 -3.16 -0.62 -7.85
C ILE A 48 -3.79 -2.02 -7.69
N MET A 49 -4.97 -2.25 -8.28
CA MET A 49 -5.97 -3.30 -7.93
C MET A 49 -5.52 -4.78 -7.85
N THR A 50 -4.25 -5.13 -8.04
CA THR A 50 -3.76 -6.51 -7.84
C THR A 50 -2.27 -6.59 -7.50
N ASP A 51 -1.61 -5.46 -7.23
CA ASP A 51 -0.16 -5.39 -7.17
C ASP A 51 0.32 -4.91 -5.79
N HIS A 52 1.59 -4.59 -5.67
CA HIS A 52 2.18 -4.07 -4.44
C HIS A 52 2.27 -2.56 -4.53
N PHE A 53 1.81 -1.85 -3.50
CA PHE A 53 1.81 -0.39 -3.44
C PHE A 53 2.74 0.10 -2.34
N LEU A 54 3.73 0.91 -2.71
CA LEU A 54 4.69 1.54 -1.80
C LEU A 54 4.29 2.99 -1.55
N THR A 55 4.03 3.34 -0.30
CA THR A 55 3.63 4.70 0.11
C THR A 55 4.27 5.11 1.44
N ALA A 56 4.35 6.42 1.63
CA ALA A 56 4.68 7.05 2.91
C ALA A 56 3.46 7.74 3.58
N ASN A 57 2.26 7.49 3.06
CA ASN A 57 0.98 7.98 3.57
C ASN A 57 0.01 6.80 3.81
N SER A 58 0.46 5.78 4.54
CA SER A 58 -0.29 4.52 4.69
C SER A 58 -1.73 4.65 5.23
N LYS A 59 -2.01 5.71 5.99
CA LYS A 59 -3.31 5.95 6.63
C LYS A 59 -4.46 6.10 5.62
N ASP A 60 -4.18 6.66 4.44
CA ASP A 60 -5.21 6.95 3.44
C ASP A 60 -5.61 5.71 2.62
N PHE A 61 -4.90 4.60 2.82
CA PHE A 61 -5.00 3.40 2.00
C PHE A 61 -5.22 2.12 2.82
N LYS A 62 -4.92 2.13 4.13
CA LYS A 62 -4.94 0.92 4.97
C LYS A 62 -6.28 0.18 4.95
N GLU A 63 -7.39 0.91 5.00
CA GLU A 63 -8.73 0.32 5.01
C GLU A 63 -9.11 -0.31 3.65
N ASP A 64 -8.44 0.11 2.58
CA ASP A 64 -8.68 -0.35 1.22
C ASP A 64 -7.97 -1.67 0.89
N ILE A 65 -7.00 -2.09 1.70
CA ILE A 65 -6.19 -3.31 1.46
C ILE A 65 -7.09 -4.54 1.27
N ALA A 66 -8.07 -4.71 2.15
CA ALA A 66 -8.99 -5.85 2.10
C ALA A 66 -10.02 -5.76 0.97
N ILE A 67 -10.31 -4.55 0.49
CA ILE A 67 -11.33 -4.28 -0.54
C ILE A 67 -10.74 -4.49 -1.94
N PHE A 68 -9.53 -3.97 -2.16
CA PHE A 68 -8.86 -3.96 -3.47
C PHE A 68 -7.76 -5.02 -3.58
N GLU A 69 -7.67 -5.90 -2.58
CA GLU A 69 -6.82 -7.08 -2.52
C GLU A 69 -5.32 -6.88 -2.85
N TYR A 70 -4.77 -5.69 -2.62
CA TYR A 70 -3.38 -5.37 -2.91
C TYR A 70 -2.50 -5.47 -1.66
N CYS A 71 -1.17 -5.45 -1.82
CA CYS A 71 -0.26 -5.39 -0.67
C CYS A 71 0.32 -3.98 -0.48
N LEU A 72 0.07 -3.39 0.70
CA LEU A 72 0.57 -2.08 1.10
C LEU A 72 1.94 -2.20 1.78
N ILE A 73 2.97 -1.64 1.17
CA ILE A 73 4.30 -1.48 1.75
C ILE A 73 4.41 -0.06 2.31
N ASN A 74 4.34 0.04 3.64
CA ASN A 74 4.41 1.29 4.38
C ASN A 74 5.87 1.62 4.74
N VAL A 75 6.32 2.81 4.33
CA VAL A 75 7.63 3.37 4.68
C VAL A 75 7.55 4.70 5.44
N ASP A 76 6.42 5.01 6.06
CA ASP A 76 6.18 6.24 6.85
C ASP A 76 7.32 6.50 7.86
N ALA A 77 7.82 5.44 8.52
CA ALA A 77 8.88 5.51 9.52
C ALA A 77 10.30 5.74 8.93
N LEU A 78 10.44 5.73 7.61
CA LEU A 78 11.70 5.88 6.88
C LEU A 78 11.80 7.19 6.09
N LEU A 79 10.82 8.09 6.18
CA LEU A 79 10.79 9.35 5.42
C LEU A 79 12.04 10.23 5.57
N MET A 80 12.72 10.15 6.72
CA MET A 80 13.95 10.91 6.99
C MET A 80 15.22 10.21 6.46
N GLN A 81 15.11 9.02 5.88
CA GLN A 81 16.24 8.25 5.40
C GLN A 81 16.59 8.61 3.95
N PRO A 82 17.85 8.42 3.53
CA PRO A 82 18.24 8.54 2.14
C PRO A 82 17.44 7.59 1.22
N PRO A 83 17.08 8.00 -0.02
CA PRO A 83 16.27 7.18 -0.93
C PRO A 83 16.85 5.80 -1.27
N ASP A 84 18.18 5.70 -1.36
CA ASP A 84 18.89 4.44 -1.58
C ASP A 84 18.73 3.48 -0.39
N VAL A 85 18.75 4.01 0.83
CA VAL A 85 18.52 3.24 2.06
C VAL A 85 17.08 2.74 2.11
N ILE A 86 16.10 3.57 1.73
CA ILE A 86 14.68 3.17 1.64
C ILE A 86 14.52 2.02 0.64
N ALA A 87 15.02 2.20 -0.59
CA ALA A 87 14.94 1.18 -1.64
C ALA A 87 15.61 -0.15 -1.22
N LYS A 88 16.77 -0.07 -0.56
CA LYS A 88 17.45 -1.25 -0.03
C LYS A 88 16.62 -1.95 1.03
N ARG A 89 16.02 -1.22 1.97
CA ARG A 89 15.14 -1.82 3.00
C ARG A 89 13.91 -2.48 2.40
N VAL A 90 13.25 -1.83 1.43
CA VAL A 90 12.13 -2.42 0.68
C VAL A 90 12.58 -3.72 0.00
N SER A 91 13.75 -3.72 -0.65
CA SER A 91 14.33 -4.91 -1.28
C SER A 91 14.59 -6.05 -0.28
N ASP A 92 15.12 -5.74 0.89
CA ASP A 92 15.47 -6.72 1.91
C ASP A 92 14.19 -7.35 2.47
N VAL A 93 13.20 -6.51 2.83
CA VAL A 93 11.85 -6.94 3.28
C VAL A 93 11.15 -7.80 2.23
N TRP A 94 11.20 -7.38 0.95
CA TRP A 94 10.59 -8.11 -0.16
C TRP A 94 11.10 -9.55 -0.26
N ARG A 95 12.41 -9.74 -0.04
CA ARG A 95 13.04 -11.07 -0.08
C ARG A 95 12.71 -11.89 1.16
N GLU A 96 12.75 -11.27 2.33
CA GLU A 96 12.54 -11.95 3.61
C GLU A 96 11.10 -12.46 3.75
N LEU A 97 10.12 -11.66 3.32
CA LEU A 97 8.69 -12.01 3.41
C LEU A 97 8.17 -12.76 2.18
N GLY A 98 8.96 -12.89 1.11
CA GLY A 98 8.54 -13.56 -0.10
C GLY A 98 7.37 -12.88 -0.82
N LEU A 99 7.30 -11.55 -0.77
CA LEU A 99 6.14 -10.75 -1.20
C LEU A 99 5.72 -11.00 -2.66
N LYS A 100 6.62 -11.49 -3.52
CA LYS A 100 6.32 -11.89 -4.90
C LYS A 100 5.09 -12.81 -5.03
N HIS A 101 4.79 -13.61 -4.01
CA HIS A 101 3.73 -14.61 -4.03
C HIS A 101 2.65 -14.39 -2.96
N GLN A 102 2.67 -13.25 -2.25
CA GLN A 102 1.67 -12.97 -1.23
C GLN A 102 0.40 -12.35 -1.82
N GLU A 103 -0.72 -12.74 -1.24
CA GLU A 103 -2.01 -12.07 -1.38
C GLU A 103 -1.98 -10.72 -0.61
N SER A 104 -3.14 -10.10 -0.47
CA SER A 104 -3.32 -8.79 0.17
C SER A 104 -2.66 -8.73 1.56
N CYS A 105 -1.76 -7.77 1.76
CA CYS A 105 -0.99 -7.63 2.99
C CYS A 105 -0.74 -6.18 3.40
N GLU A 106 -0.49 -5.94 4.68
CA GLU A 106 0.15 -4.71 5.15
C GLU A 106 1.56 -5.04 5.67
N VAL A 107 2.57 -4.43 5.08
CA VAL A 107 3.97 -4.57 5.48
C VAL A 107 4.46 -3.23 6.00
N ARG A 108 4.79 -3.17 7.29
CA ARG A 108 5.35 -1.96 7.91
C ARG A 108 6.85 -2.08 8.04
N ILE A 109 7.58 -1.19 7.36
CA ILE A 109 9.04 -1.14 7.43
C ILE A 109 9.45 -0.05 8.43
N THR A 110 9.98 -0.45 9.57
CA THR A 110 10.50 0.49 10.58
C THR A 110 12.03 0.52 10.60
N GLN A 111 12.61 1.45 11.35
CA GLN A 111 14.07 1.60 11.46
C GLN A 111 14.76 0.40 12.12
N ARG A 112 14.08 -0.33 13.02
CA ARG A 112 14.63 -1.43 13.82
C ARG A 112 13.95 -2.80 13.62
N THR A 113 12.73 -2.83 13.08
CA THR A 113 11.91 -4.06 13.04
C THR A 113 11.00 -4.09 11.81
N GLN A 114 10.66 -5.28 11.33
CA GLN A 114 9.64 -5.48 10.29
C GLN A 114 8.43 -6.18 10.92
N GLN A 115 7.22 -5.76 10.57
CA GLN A 115 5.98 -6.44 10.97
C GLN A 115 5.10 -6.66 9.75
N LEU A 116 4.76 -7.93 9.49
CA LEU A 116 3.72 -8.33 8.55
C LEU A 116 2.41 -8.39 9.33
N ILE A 117 1.39 -7.65 8.87
CA ILE A 117 0.05 -7.67 9.44
C ILE A 117 -0.88 -8.29 8.39
N PRO A 118 -1.48 -9.46 8.66
CA PRO A 118 -2.47 -10.05 7.77
C PRO A 118 -3.69 -9.12 7.65
N ALA A 119 -4.22 -8.95 6.44
CA ALA A 119 -5.36 -8.05 6.18
C ALA A 119 -6.62 -8.40 7.03
N ALA A 120 -6.75 -9.67 7.44
CA ALA A 120 -7.91 -10.22 8.14
C ALA A 120 -8.16 -9.68 9.57
N GLU A 121 -7.23 -8.92 10.17
CA GLU A 121 -7.44 -8.32 11.51
C GLU A 121 -8.05 -6.91 11.49
N THR A 122 -8.39 -6.38 10.31
CA THR A 122 -9.05 -5.08 10.16
C THR A 122 -10.56 -5.24 10.33
N VAL A 123 -10.99 -5.53 11.56
CA VAL A 123 -12.42 -5.67 11.91
C VAL A 123 -13.11 -4.31 11.78
N LEU A 124 -14.09 -4.24 10.88
CA LEU A 124 -15.06 -3.15 10.71
C LEU A 124 -15.54 -2.62 12.07
N PRO A 125 -15.51 -1.29 12.33
CA PRO A 125 -16.25 -0.76 13.46
C PRO A 125 -17.74 -1.08 13.25
N ALA A 126 -18.32 -1.73 14.27
CA ALA A 126 -19.73 -2.08 14.31
C ALA A 126 -20.61 -0.88 13.95
N ILE A 127 -21.45 -1.06 12.94
CA ILE A 127 -22.56 -0.15 12.65
C ILE A 127 -23.45 -0.14 13.90
N GLN A 128 -23.36 0.92 14.71
CA GLN A 128 -24.37 1.19 15.72
C GLN A 128 -25.64 1.62 14.98
N GLU A 129 -26.64 0.74 14.96
CA GLU A 129 -28.02 1.08 14.60
C GLU A 129 -28.47 2.27 15.47
N GLN A 130 -28.48 3.48 14.90
CA GLN A 130 -29.17 4.59 15.51
C GLN A 130 -30.68 4.35 15.36
N GLU A 131 -31.34 4.09 16.49
CA GLU A 131 -32.80 4.11 16.64
C GLU A 131 -33.38 5.38 16.00
N ILE A 132 -34.02 5.25 14.84
CA ILE A 132 -34.90 6.29 14.32
C ILE A 132 -36.19 6.23 15.16
N LYS A 133 -36.20 6.93 16.31
CA LYS A 133 -37.44 7.26 17.02
C LYS A 133 -38.20 8.33 16.22
N GLY A 134 -38.96 7.87 15.22
CA GLY A 134 -39.93 8.67 14.50
C GLY A 134 -41.05 9.14 15.44
N LYS A 135 -40.98 10.39 15.88
CA LYS A 135 -42.16 11.13 16.37
C LYS A 135 -42.97 11.56 15.14
N LEU A 136 -44.07 10.88 14.86
CA LEU A 136 -45.12 11.41 13.99
C LEU A 136 -45.81 12.60 14.67
N PRO A 137 -45.98 13.76 14.01
CA PRO A 137 -46.89 14.79 14.49
C PRO A 137 -48.34 14.39 14.14
N ALA A 138 -49.19 14.36 15.16
CA ALA A 138 -50.63 14.18 15.02
C ALA A 138 -51.24 15.34 14.22
N LYS A 139 -51.90 15.03 13.10
CA LYS A 139 -52.81 15.93 12.39
C LYS A 139 -53.99 16.26 13.31
N LYS A 140 -54.19 17.54 13.63
CA LYS A 140 -55.47 18.05 14.13
C LYS A 140 -56.45 18.16 12.95
N ALA A 141 -57.61 17.54 13.10
CA ALA A 141 -58.84 17.86 12.38
C ALA A 141 -59.84 18.40 13.41
#